data_AF-A0A956FJF6-F1
#
_entry.id   AF-A0A956FJF6-F1
#
_cell.length_a   1.000
_cell.length_b   1.000
_cell.length_c   1.000
_cell.angle_alpha   90.00
_cell.angle_beta   90.00
_cell.angle_gamma   90.00
#
_symmetry.space_group_name_H-M   'P 1'
#
loop_
_entity.id
_entity.type
_entity.pdbx_description
1 polymer ?
#
loop_
_entity_poly.entity_id
_entity_poly.type
_entity_poly.pdbx_seq_one_letter_code
_entity_poly.pdbx_strand_id
1 'polypeptide(L)'
;MNPGSARSRWLSISFATVVSLGTLVLSEGTAEAAVAYVRSTVSAPWGSTANEQAMDLVFGAGGWDDLRYETVDPMLLLSPVYSFIYMEGSDSTALELQAFLMANQAALEAWVNAGGTLFLNAAPNEGGAQAWGFGGITLNYPDFPLDPGNAVDPGHPIWNEPFLPTALMFTGGSYAHASVSGPGLIPHIIDSDGGNPNLGELDWGSGRIMFGGLTTSNFWSPVAESLNLRANIIAYLSAGDSDGDGLDDFADNCPLVFNPMQEDMDLDMIGDVCDVCPADPGNDADVDGVCFAMDNCPDDANPLQENADMDDLGDACDPCPGDVGNDPDEDMICAAVDNCPEAWNPSQLDQDMDGVGAVCDVCPVDPDDDGDGDGLCANLDNCPNDTNPLQEDADGDGVGDPCDACPGESDGMSDFDMDGVCAAVDNCVGVANADQADADMDGRGDACDDCPDDPTDDVDRDLICGGEDNCPDVHNPSQADADGDGIGDACDDVMGDGTSGDTGSDETGDGSSDDGDTGTDPDTGMGPGGGTSGGDESGDGSGTDGTGGATPPADGCSCRSEPRGGAAWWLMGLLGLATRRRRRAARARGGRGRRLSATRS
;
A
#
# COMPACT_ATOMS: atom_id res chain seq x y z
N MET A 1 22.51 -75.08 -17.09
CA MET A 1 23.77 -75.73 -16.67
C MET A 1 24.13 -75.20 -15.28
N ASN A 2 24.64 -76.04 -14.39
CA ASN A 2 25.35 -75.66 -13.15
C ASN A 2 26.87 -75.85 -13.45
N PRO A 3 27.85 -75.16 -12.82
CA PRO A 3 27.99 -74.82 -11.38
C PRO A 3 28.29 -73.31 -11.11
N GLY A 4 28.46 -72.79 -9.90
CA GLY A 4 28.29 -73.33 -8.54
C GLY A 4 29.37 -72.84 -7.53
N SER A 5 28.98 -72.57 -6.26
CA SER A 5 29.85 -72.27 -5.07
C SER A 5 30.53 -70.87 -5.08
N ALA A 6 30.68 -70.09 -4.00
CA ALA A 6 30.34 -70.11 -2.56
C ALA A 6 30.48 -68.65 -2.01
N ARG A 7 30.06 -68.19 -0.83
CA ARG A 7 29.28 -68.64 0.37
C ARG A 7 28.81 -67.34 1.08
N SER A 8 27.76 -67.26 1.89
CA SER A 8 27.65 -67.72 3.29
C SER A 8 26.21 -67.53 3.83
N ARG A 9 25.91 -68.13 4.99
CA ARG A 9 24.56 -68.27 5.55
C ARG A 9 24.03 -66.98 6.19
N TRP A 10 22.77 -66.65 5.91
CA TRP A 10 21.94 -65.84 6.78
C TRP A 10 21.19 -66.75 7.76
N LEU A 11 21.21 -66.42 9.05
CA LEU A 11 20.44 -67.10 10.09
C LEU A 11 19.51 -66.06 10.73
N SER A 12 18.20 -66.27 10.64
CA SER A 12 17.20 -65.37 11.20
C SER A 12 17.23 -65.40 12.73
N ILE A 13 17.22 -64.23 13.37
CA ILE A 13 16.83 -64.04 14.78
C ILE A 13 15.83 -62.87 14.83
N SER A 14 14.81 -63.03 15.67
CA SER A 14 13.58 -62.25 15.69
C SER A 14 13.73 -60.78 16.05
N PHE A 15 12.77 -59.97 15.57
CA PHE A 15 12.48 -58.65 16.12
C PHE A 15 12.27 -58.73 17.64
N ALA A 16 13.06 -57.97 18.38
CA ALA A 16 12.78 -57.56 19.75
C ALA A 16 12.87 -56.04 19.80
N THR A 17 11.78 -55.38 20.17
CA THR A 17 11.66 -53.93 20.21
C THR A 17 12.59 -53.35 21.27
N VAL A 18 13.66 -52.69 20.85
CA VAL A 18 14.45 -51.82 21.74
C VAL A 18 14.04 -50.39 21.44
N VAL A 19 13.25 -49.81 22.34
CA VAL A 19 13.06 -48.35 22.38
C VAL A 19 14.40 -47.77 22.75
N SER A 20 15.11 -47.23 21.76
CA SER A 20 16.31 -46.45 22.02
C SER A 20 15.86 -45.15 22.65
N LEU A 21 15.99 -45.06 23.98
CA LEU A 21 16.01 -43.79 24.69
C LEU A 21 17.21 -43.01 24.15
N GLY A 22 16.97 -42.21 23.12
CA GLY A 22 17.90 -41.16 22.74
C GLY A 22 18.09 -40.28 23.97
N THR A 23 19.32 -40.23 24.48
CA THR A 23 19.74 -39.11 25.32
C THR A 23 19.53 -37.86 24.49
N LEU A 24 18.42 -37.19 24.74
CA LEU A 24 18.21 -35.82 24.33
C LEU A 24 19.31 -35.04 25.02
N VAL A 25 20.40 -34.78 24.28
CA VAL A 25 21.28 -33.66 24.60
C VAL A 25 20.41 -32.45 24.33
N LEU A 26 19.66 -32.04 25.35
CA LEU A 26 19.35 -30.64 25.51
C LEU A 26 20.71 -29.96 25.40
N SER A 27 20.88 -29.09 24.41
CA SER A 27 21.85 -28.03 24.59
C SER A 27 21.47 -27.38 25.92
N GLU A 28 22.33 -27.51 26.91
CA GLU A 28 22.32 -26.57 28.01
C GLU A 28 22.56 -25.23 27.32
N GLY A 29 21.47 -24.48 27.08
CA GLY A 29 21.57 -23.07 26.79
C GLY A 29 22.43 -22.53 27.91
N THR A 30 23.58 -21.98 27.56
CA THR A 30 24.61 -21.56 28.51
C THR A 30 23.94 -20.67 29.53
N ALA A 31 23.73 -21.21 30.74
CA ALA A 31 23.15 -20.45 31.81
C ALA A 31 24.12 -19.29 32.04
N GLU A 32 23.63 -18.08 31.80
CA GLU A 32 24.39 -16.84 31.94
C GLU A 32 25.14 -16.89 33.28
N ALA A 33 26.45 -16.78 33.21
CA ALA A 33 27.29 -16.98 34.38
C ALA A 33 26.90 -15.95 35.45
N ALA A 34 26.69 -16.42 36.68
CA ALA A 34 26.12 -15.61 37.73
C ALA A 34 27.06 -14.45 38.10
N VAL A 35 26.49 -13.40 38.68
CA VAL A 35 27.25 -12.24 39.15
C VAL A 35 27.03 -12.02 40.64
N ALA A 36 28.10 -11.68 41.37
CA ALA A 36 28.06 -11.59 42.84
C ALA A 36 28.50 -10.22 43.37
N TYR A 37 27.84 -9.75 44.42
CA TYR A 37 28.30 -8.66 45.27
C TYR A 37 28.59 -9.20 46.67
N VAL A 38 29.86 -9.11 47.11
CA VAL A 38 30.36 -9.70 48.34
C VAL A 38 30.79 -8.61 49.31
N ARG A 39 30.28 -8.68 50.55
CA ARG A 39 30.50 -7.67 51.59
C ARG A 39 30.45 -8.29 52.99
N SER A 40 30.84 -7.54 54.01
CA SER A 40 30.71 -7.97 55.41
C SER A 40 29.26 -7.92 55.91
N THR A 41 28.95 -8.68 56.97
CA THR A 41 27.72 -8.55 57.76
C THR A 41 27.78 -7.45 58.83
N VAL A 42 28.97 -6.88 59.09
CA VAL A 42 29.20 -5.88 60.16
C VAL A 42 28.39 -4.60 59.94
N SER A 43 28.43 -4.03 58.74
CA SER A 43 27.65 -2.85 58.35
C SER A 43 27.46 -2.78 56.84
N ALA A 44 26.53 -1.93 56.39
CA ALA A 44 26.50 -1.50 55.00
C ALA A 44 27.65 -0.51 54.75
N PRO A 45 28.35 -0.56 53.60
CA PRO A 45 29.41 0.38 53.24
C PRO A 45 28.99 1.84 53.45
N TRP A 46 29.67 2.53 54.37
CA TRP A 46 29.37 3.91 54.78
C TRP A 46 27.89 4.18 55.14
N GLY A 47 27.16 3.15 55.59
CA GLY A 47 25.73 3.22 55.90
C GLY A 47 24.82 3.43 54.69
N SER A 48 25.31 3.15 53.47
CA SER A 48 24.63 3.41 52.20
C SER A 48 24.26 2.12 51.46
N THR A 49 23.28 2.22 50.56
CA THR A 49 22.87 1.16 49.62
C THR A 49 23.18 1.52 48.17
N ALA A 50 24.09 2.47 47.94
CA ALA A 50 24.35 3.02 46.61
C ALA A 50 25.12 2.04 45.68
N ASN A 51 25.83 1.07 46.25
CA ASN A 51 26.43 -0.03 45.49
C ASN A 51 25.35 -1.01 45.00
N GLU A 52 24.39 -1.37 45.86
CA GLU A 52 23.23 -2.18 45.48
C GLU A 52 22.41 -1.49 44.39
N GLN A 53 22.26 -0.16 44.45
CA GLN A 53 21.62 0.61 43.36
C GLN A 53 22.39 0.52 42.04
N ALA A 54 23.72 0.45 42.07
CA ALA A 54 24.52 0.27 40.86
C ALA A 54 24.40 -1.16 40.31
N MET A 55 24.39 -2.18 41.17
CA MET A 55 24.12 -3.58 40.77
C MET A 55 22.71 -3.72 40.16
N ASP A 56 21.70 -3.09 40.77
CA ASP A 56 20.31 -3.08 40.27
C ASP A 56 20.16 -2.31 38.94
N LEU A 57 21.04 -1.34 38.64
CA LEU A 57 21.06 -0.63 37.35
C LEU A 57 21.57 -1.53 36.23
N VAL A 58 22.62 -2.33 36.49
CA VAL A 58 23.26 -3.21 35.49
C VAL A 58 22.44 -4.48 35.27
N PHE A 59 22.18 -5.24 36.34
CA PHE A 59 21.62 -6.60 36.26
C PHE A 59 20.12 -6.67 36.58
N GLY A 60 19.52 -5.56 36.99
CA GLY A 60 18.16 -5.53 37.52
C GLY A 60 18.05 -6.07 38.96
N ALA A 61 16.98 -5.67 39.65
CA ALA A 61 16.74 -6.09 41.03
C ALA A 61 16.53 -7.60 41.16
N GLY A 62 17.50 -8.29 41.76
CA GLY A 62 17.51 -9.74 41.91
C GLY A 62 18.19 -10.51 40.76
N GLY A 63 18.85 -9.83 39.82
CA GLY A 63 19.72 -10.44 38.80
C GLY A 63 21.15 -10.73 39.29
N TRP A 64 21.43 -10.56 40.58
CA TRP A 64 22.76 -10.66 41.19
C TRP A 64 22.69 -11.23 42.60
N ASP A 65 23.73 -11.95 43.03
CA ASP A 65 23.80 -12.59 44.35
C ASP A 65 24.42 -11.66 45.43
N ASP A 66 23.66 -11.38 46.49
CA ASP A 66 24.11 -10.58 47.65
C ASP A 66 24.78 -11.48 48.72
N LEU A 67 26.10 -11.67 48.62
CA LEU A 67 26.89 -12.65 49.39
C LEU A 67 27.67 -12.01 50.55
N ARG A 68 28.11 -12.84 51.51
CA ARG A 68 28.81 -12.39 52.72
C ARG A 68 30.12 -13.12 52.97
N TYR A 69 31.21 -12.42 53.28
CA TYR A 69 32.52 -13.02 53.57
C TYR A 69 32.46 -14.08 54.68
N GLU A 70 31.55 -13.91 55.63
CA GLU A 70 31.39 -14.77 56.80
C GLU A 70 30.59 -16.07 56.52
N THR A 71 29.89 -16.15 55.38
CA THR A 71 29.02 -17.31 55.07
C THR A 71 29.14 -17.85 53.64
N VAL A 72 29.80 -17.13 52.72
CA VAL A 72 30.01 -17.59 51.34
C VAL A 72 30.96 -18.79 51.30
N ASP A 73 30.73 -19.75 50.40
CA ASP A 73 31.70 -20.79 50.07
C ASP A 73 32.71 -20.23 49.05
N PRO A 74 33.98 -20.00 49.42
CA PRO A 74 34.96 -19.43 48.49
C PRO A 74 35.23 -20.34 47.28
N MET A 75 35.02 -21.65 47.40
CA MET A 75 35.25 -22.59 46.30
C MET A 75 34.12 -22.56 45.26
N LEU A 76 32.89 -22.21 45.67
CA LEU A 76 31.78 -21.97 44.74
C LEU A 76 31.89 -20.57 44.12
N LEU A 77 32.19 -19.56 44.94
CA LEU A 77 32.37 -18.18 44.50
C LEU A 77 33.47 -18.07 43.43
N LEU A 78 34.61 -18.71 43.65
CA LEU A 78 35.78 -18.66 42.76
C LEU A 78 35.79 -19.84 41.78
N SER A 79 34.64 -20.09 41.15
CA SER A 79 34.43 -21.13 40.15
C SER A 79 33.78 -20.56 38.88
N PRO A 80 33.73 -21.31 37.76
CA PRO A 80 33.05 -20.88 36.54
C PRO A 80 31.53 -20.67 36.67
N VAL A 81 30.95 -20.86 37.86
CA VAL A 81 29.56 -20.47 38.15
C VAL A 81 29.41 -18.95 38.14
N TYR A 82 30.44 -18.20 38.56
CA TYR A 82 30.45 -16.75 38.53
C TYR A 82 31.43 -16.24 37.46
N SER A 83 30.97 -15.30 36.62
CA SER A 83 31.80 -14.54 35.68
C SER A 83 32.36 -13.29 36.32
N PHE A 84 31.49 -12.49 36.95
CA PHE A 84 31.83 -11.22 37.60
C PHE A 84 31.61 -11.26 39.11
N ILE A 85 32.57 -10.69 39.86
CA ILE A 85 32.47 -10.51 41.32
C ILE A 85 32.83 -9.07 41.69
N TYR A 86 31.95 -8.40 42.44
CA TYR A 86 32.25 -7.16 43.15
C TYR A 86 32.52 -7.46 44.63
N MET A 87 33.77 -7.28 45.08
CA MET A 87 34.17 -7.36 46.50
C MET A 87 34.29 -5.96 47.11
N GLU A 88 33.61 -5.75 48.24
CA GLU A 88 33.59 -4.48 48.97
C GLU A 88 34.20 -4.59 50.38
N GLY A 89 34.94 -3.58 50.83
CA GLY A 89 35.55 -3.51 52.16
C GLY A 89 35.66 -2.09 52.72
N SER A 90 34.68 -1.23 52.48
CA SER A 90 34.68 0.17 52.92
C SER A 90 34.18 0.37 54.35
N ASP A 91 34.44 1.56 54.90
CA ASP A 91 34.12 1.95 56.28
C ASP A 91 34.66 0.93 57.30
N SER A 92 33.78 0.29 58.08
CA SER A 92 34.12 -0.61 59.19
C SER A 92 34.03 -2.09 58.79
N THR A 93 34.42 -2.41 57.55
CA THR A 93 34.37 -3.76 56.96
C THR A 93 35.68 -4.18 56.27
N ALA A 94 36.71 -3.36 56.43
CA ALA A 94 37.95 -3.45 55.67
C ALA A 94 38.84 -4.60 56.17
N LEU A 95 38.75 -4.93 57.47
CA LEU A 95 39.46 -6.06 58.06
C LEU A 95 38.86 -7.40 57.63
N GLU A 96 37.54 -7.50 57.44
CA GLU A 96 36.87 -8.69 56.92
C GLU A 96 37.26 -8.96 55.46
N LEU A 97 37.25 -7.92 54.59
CA LEU A 97 37.78 -8.04 53.23
C LEU A 97 39.24 -8.50 53.25
N GLN A 98 40.10 -7.85 54.04
CA GLN A 98 41.51 -8.19 54.12
C GLN A 98 41.73 -9.65 54.56
N ALA A 99 40.97 -10.12 55.56
CA ALA A 99 41.02 -11.50 56.02
C ALA A 99 40.56 -12.50 54.95
N PHE A 100 39.50 -12.18 54.19
CA PHE A 100 39.02 -12.99 53.08
C PHE A 100 40.06 -13.09 51.95
N LEU A 101 40.64 -11.96 51.54
CA LEU A 101 41.70 -11.92 50.53
C LEU A 101 42.92 -12.74 50.97
N MET A 102 43.44 -12.53 52.18
CA MET A 102 44.59 -13.28 52.70
C MET A 102 44.36 -14.80 52.77
N ALA A 103 43.12 -15.24 52.99
CA ALA A 103 42.77 -16.66 53.01
C ALA A 103 42.65 -17.28 51.62
N ASN A 104 42.24 -16.51 50.61
CA ASN A 104 41.82 -17.01 49.29
C ASN A 104 42.64 -16.49 48.09
N GLN A 105 43.65 -15.64 48.31
CA GLN A 105 44.40 -14.92 47.26
C GLN A 105 44.80 -15.81 46.07
N ALA A 106 45.38 -16.98 46.31
CA ALA A 106 45.84 -17.88 45.24
C ALA A 106 44.70 -18.50 44.42
N ALA A 107 43.50 -18.66 44.99
CA ALA A 107 42.31 -19.10 44.27
C ALA A 107 41.71 -17.93 43.47
N LEU A 108 41.71 -16.73 44.05
CA LEU A 108 41.23 -15.50 43.42
C LEU A 108 42.05 -15.14 42.18
N GLU A 109 43.39 -15.10 42.32
CA GLU A 109 44.32 -14.87 41.21
C GLU A 109 44.23 -15.95 40.13
N ALA A 110 43.91 -17.20 40.49
CA ALA A 110 43.74 -18.29 39.53
C ALA A 110 42.39 -18.22 38.78
N TRP A 111 41.32 -17.80 39.46
CA TRP A 111 39.99 -17.60 38.87
C TRP A 111 39.98 -16.41 37.90
N VAL A 112 40.57 -15.26 38.28
CA VAL A 112 40.75 -14.13 37.35
C VAL A 112 41.63 -14.55 36.16
N ASN A 113 42.74 -15.26 36.40
CA ASN A 113 43.60 -15.75 35.31
C ASN A 113 42.86 -16.66 34.31
N ALA A 114 41.75 -17.29 34.72
CA ALA A 114 40.94 -18.19 33.89
C ALA A 114 39.78 -17.48 33.16
N GLY A 115 39.66 -16.15 33.25
CA GLY A 115 38.60 -15.36 32.59
C GLY A 115 37.59 -14.71 33.54
N GLY A 116 37.69 -14.95 34.86
CA GLY A 116 36.84 -14.24 35.83
C GLY A 116 37.18 -12.75 35.93
N THR A 117 36.18 -11.90 36.14
CA THR A 117 36.35 -10.44 36.23
C THR A 117 36.01 -9.92 37.62
N LEU A 118 36.86 -9.03 38.14
CA LEU A 118 36.79 -8.61 39.55
C LEU A 118 36.74 -7.10 39.69
N PHE A 119 35.75 -6.60 40.42
CA PHE A 119 35.84 -5.27 41.02
C PHE A 119 36.21 -5.40 42.49
N LEU A 120 37.42 -4.97 42.85
CA LEU A 120 37.89 -4.96 44.24
C LEU A 120 37.94 -3.52 44.76
N ASN A 121 37.00 -3.17 45.65
CA ASN A 121 36.88 -1.81 46.20
C ASN A 121 37.02 -1.81 47.72
N ALA A 122 37.70 -0.80 48.26
CA ALA A 122 37.58 -0.43 49.66
C ALA A 122 37.97 1.04 49.87
N ALA A 123 37.13 1.76 50.60
CA ALA A 123 37.46 3.02 51.25
C ALA A 123 37.45 2.82 52.78
N PRO A 124 38.55 2.32 53.38
CA PRO A 124 38.56 1.86 54.77
C PRO A 124 38.45 3.00 55.77
N ASN A 125 37.73 2.80 56.88
CA ASN A 125 37.76 3.67 58.05
C ASN A 125 38.46 2.98 59.25
N GLU A 126 39.10 1.84 58.98
CA GLU A 126 39.81 1.00 59.95
C GLU A 126 41.01 0.30 59.30
N GLY A 127 41.83 -0.36 60.10
CA GLY A 127 42.99 -1.11 59.61
C GLY A 127 44.13 -0.20 59.12
N GLY A 128 44.68 -0.53 57.96
CA GLY A 128 45.83 0.11 57.32
C GLY A 128 46.00 -0.40 55.89
N ALA A 129 47.15 -0.14 55.29
CA ALA A 129 47.45 -0.58 53.92
C ALA A 129 47.26 -2.11 53.75
N GLN A 130 46.65 -2.51 52.63
CA GLN A 130 46.30 -3.89 52.35
C GLN A 130 47.05 -4.38 51.11
N ALA A 131 47.76 -5.50 51.22
CA ALA A 131 48.27 -6.20 50.05
C ALA A 131 47.11 -6.95 49.40
N TRP A 132 46.80 -6.61 48.15
CA TRP A 132 45.66 -7.15 47.40
C TRP A 132 46.05 -8.27 46.41
N GLY A 133 47.35 -8.48 46.19
CA GLY A 133 47.87 -9.57 45.36
C GLY A 133 48.21 -9.12 43.95
N PHE A 134 47.89 -9.94 42.94
CA PHE A 134 47.97 -9.60 41.51
C PHE A 134 49.33 -8.99 41.11
N GLY A 135 50.42 -9.67 41.47
CA GLY A 135 51.79 -9.21 41.16
C GLY A 135 52.34 -8.09 42.05
N GLY A 136 51.57 -7.61 43.05
CA GLY A 136 52.04 -6.65 44.05
C GLY A 136 51.14 -5.42 44.24
N ILE A 137 49.89 -5.46 43.78
CA ILE A 137 48.91 -4.39 44.00
C ILE A 137 48.62 -4.23 45.50
N THR A 138 48.59 -2.97 45.93
CA THR A 138 48.40 -2.55 47.33
C THR A 138 47.36 -1.44 47.39
N LEU A 139 46.41 -1.56 48.31
CA LEU A 139 45.57 -0.45 48.77
C LEU A 139 46.34 0.33 49.84
N ASN A 140 46.57 1.62 49.61
CA ASN A 140 47.27 2.50 50.52
C ASN A 140 46.27 3.20 51.45
N TYR A 141 46.28 2.84 52.73
CA TYR A 141 45.45 3.45 53.76
C TYR A 141 46.28 3.64 55.07
N PRO A 142 46.20 4.80 55.76
CA PRO A 142 45.49 6.02 55.37
C PRO A 142 46.20 6.79 54.25
N ASP A 143 45.44 7.05 53.18
CA ASP A 143 45.79 8.00 52.12
C ASP A 143 44.49 8.72 51.73
N PHE A 144 44.42 10.02 51.99
CA PHE A 144 43.19 10.81 51.84
C PHE A 144 43.35 11.72 50.62
N PRO A 145 42.87 11.31 49.43
CA PRO A 145 43.09 12.05 48.19
C PRO A 145 42.43 13.43 48.25
N LEU A 146 43.12 14.44 47.70
CA LEU A 146 42.61 15.82 47.64
C LEU A 146 41.71 16.02 46.43
N ASP A 147 40.53 16.62 46.67
CA ASP A 147 39.55 17.01 45.66
C ASP A 147 40.17 17.94 44.57
N PRO A 148 39.86 17.75 43.27
CA PRO A 148 39.01 16.71 42.69
C PRO A 148 39.77 15.43 42.33
N GLY A 149 39.03 14.32 42.22
CA GLY A 149 39.44 13.15 41.43
C GLY A 149 39.17 13.38 39.95
N ASN A 150 40.13 13.08 39.09
CA ASN A 150 40.07 13.38 37.65
C ASN A 150 40.15 12.10 36.82
N ALA A 151 39.34 12.03 35.76
CA ALA A 151 39.46 10.98 34.74
C ALA A 151 40.83 11.07 34.03
N VAL A 152 41.50 9.92 33.86
CA VAL A 152 42.79 9.82 33.15
C VAL A 152 42.58 9.71 31.65
N ASP A 153 41.71 8.79 31.23
CA ASP A 153 41.31 8.63 29.83
C ASP A 153 39.78 8.75 29.69
N PRO A 154 39.27 9.93 29.27
CA PRO A 154 37.85 10.13 28.98
C PRO A 154 37.29 9.29 27.82
N GLY A 155 38.15 8.66 27.00
CA GLY A 155 37.71 7.76 25.93
C GLY A 155 37.29 6.37 26.42
N HIS A 156 37.72 5.97 27.62
CA HIS A 156 37.46 4.63 28.16
C HIS A 156 35.94 4.37 28.34
N PRO A 157 35.42 3.16 28.01
CA PRO A 157 33.97 2.88 27.99
C PRO A 157 33.22 3.30 29.27
N ILE A 158 33.83 3.10 30.45
CA ILE A 158 33.25 3.47 31.75
C ILE A 158 32.76 4.93 31.84
N TRP A 159 33.29 5.84 31.03
CA TRP A 159 32.87 7.25 30.99
C TRP A 159 31.70 7.50 30.05
N ASN A 160 31.54 6.70 29.02
CA ASN A 160 30.70 7.00 27.86
C ASN A 160 29.43 6.15 27.82
N GLU A 161 29.45 4.94 28.37
CA GLU A 161 28.33 3.99 28.30
C GLU A 161 28.37 2.91 29.40
N PRO A 162 27.27 2.17 29.63
CA PRO A 162 25.91 2.37 29.09
C PRO A 162 25.08 3.43 29.85
N PHE A 163 25.47 3.82 31.06
CA PHE A 163 24.72 4.79 31.87
C PHE A 163 25.29 6.20 31.75
N LEU A 164 24.48 7.11 31.20
CA LEU A 164 24.79 8.53 31.03
C LEU A 164 23.81 9.45 31.79
N PRO A 165 24.24 10.66 32.18
CA PRO A 165 25.60 11.22 32.05
C PRO A 165 26.58 10.68 33.10
N THR A 166 27.87 10.67 32.81
CA THR A 166 28.96 10.61 33.80
C THR A 166 29.60 11.99 33.95
N ALA A 167 30.61 12.12 34.82
CA ALA A 167 31.40 13.34 34.98
C ALA A 167 32.90 13.02 35.01
N LEU A 168 33.72 13.76 34.25
CA LEU A 168 35.18 13.55 34.18
C LEU A 168 35.96 14.10 35.39
N MET A 169 35.26 14.74 36.34
CA MET A 169 35.80 15.26 37.59
C MET A 169 34.80 15.02 38.72
N PHE A 170 35.26 14.45 39.83
CA PHE A 170 34.46 14.28 41.04
C PHE A 170 35.05 15.06 42.22
N THR A 171 34.15 15.57 43.04
CA THR A 171 34.44 16.36 44.23
C THR A 171 33.61 15.85 45.40
N GLY A 172 33.91 16.34 46.60
CA GLY A 172 33.21 15.93 47.81
C GLY A 172 34.24 15.29 48.73
N GLY A 173 34.39 15.85 49.93
CA GLY A 173 35.61 15.70 50.77
C GLY A 173 35.92 14.32 51.32
N SER A 174 35.35 13.25 50.75
CA SER A 174 35.73 11.85 50.94
C SER A 174 35.31 10.97 49.72
N TYR A 175 35.34 11.46 48.47
CA TYR A 175 34.96 10.64 47.29
C TYR A 175 35.81 9.36 47.16
N ALA A 176 37.05 9.42 47.62
CA ALA A 176 37.92 8.28 47.87
C ALA A 176 38.58 8.44 49.24
N HIS A 177 39.00 7.32 49.82
CA HIS A 177 39.56 7.26 51.19
C HIS A 177 40.84 6.39 51.24
N ALA A 178 41.33 6.00 50.07
CA ALA A 178 42.58 5.30 49.85
C ALA A 178 43.06 5.56 48.41
N SER A 179 44.33 5.27 48.12
CA SER A 179 44.85 5.10 46.76
C SER A 179 45.21 3.64 46.51
N VAL A 180 45.33 3.25 45.25
CA VAL A 180 45.77 1.92 44.81
C VAL A 180 47.05 2.05 44.00
N SER A 181 48.03 1.19 44.24
CA SER A 181 49.30 1.23 43.52
C SER A 181 49.94 -0.15 43.39
N GLY A 182 50.72 -0.33 42.32
CA GLY A 182 51.49 -1.54 42.07
C GLY A 182 51.93 -1.66 40.61
N PRO A 183 52.65 -2.73 40.24
CA PRO A 183 53.12 -2.94 38.87
C PRO A 183 51.97 -3.17 37.90
N GLY A 184 52.04 -2.61 36.69
CA GLY A 184 51.07 -2.84 35.61
C GLY A 184 49.74 -2.11 35.73
N LEU A 185 49.44 -1.48 36.87
CA LEU A 185 48.18 -0.77 37.10
C LEU A 185 47.99 0.41 36.13
N ILE A 186 46.91 0.37 35.36
CA ILE A 186 46.45 1.43 34.45
C ILE A 186 45.50 2.34 35.23
N PRO A 187 45.83 3.61 35.50
CA PRO A 187 44.99 4.47 36.32
C PRO A 187 43.81 5.05 35.52
N HIS A 188 42.62 5.03 36.11
CA HIS A 188 41.39 5.60 35.54
C HIS A 188 40.91 6.86 36.25
N ILE A 189 41.07 6.92 37.57
CA ILE A 189 40.82 8.12 38.39
C ILE A 189 42.07 8.40 39.19
N ILE A 190 42.57 9.64 39.14
CA ILE A 190 43.72 10.11 39.93
C ILE A 190 43.40 11.33 40.79
N ASP A 191 44.07 11.43 41.92
CA ASP A 191 44.02 12.62 42.78
C ASP A 191 44.70 13.85 42.16
N SER A 192 44.45 15.02 42.76
CA SER A 192 44.94 16.31 42.27
C SER A 192 46.32 16.75 42.81
N ASP A 193 46.88 16.05 43.81
CA ASP A 193 48.12 16.46 44.54
C ASP A 193 49.23 15.39 44.53
N GLY A 194 49.15 14.42 43.61
CA GLY A 194 50.18 13.42 43.40
C GLY A 194 50.02 12.62 42.10
N GLY A 195 48.80 12.55 41.57
CA GLY A 195 48.45 11.63 40.51
C GLY A 195 48.30 10.19 41.04
N ASN A 196 48.05 10.03 42.35
CA ASN A 196 47.88 8.71 42.94
C ASN A 196 46.56 8.10 42.41
N PRO A 197 46.57 6.87 41.90
CA PRO A 197 45.35 6.25 41.39
C PRO A 197 44.36 5.96 42.52
N ASN A 198 43.13 6.45 42.41
CA ASN A 198 42.02 6.08 43.29
C ASN A 198 41.10 5.04 42.64
N LEU A 199 41.16 4.92 41.32
CA LEU A 199 40.66 3.78 40.55
C LEU A 199 41.73 3.41 39.51
N GLY A 200 42.02 2.13 39.37
CA GLY A 200 42.87 1.62 38.30
C GLY A 200 42.58 0.17 37.94
N GLU A 201 43.01 -0.23 36.75
CA GLU A 201 42.73 -1.50 36.12
C GLU A 201 44.01 -2.31 35.90
N LEU A 202 43.88 -3.63 35.84
CA LEU A 202 44.95 -4.55 35.49
C LEU A 202 44.34 -5.77 34.78
N ASP A 203 44.84 -6.09 33.58
CA ASP A 203 44.57 -7.39 32.96
C ASP A 203 45.41 -8.47 33.65
N TRP A 204 44.81 -9.64 33.91
CA TRP A 204 45.46 -10.73 34.63
C TRP A 204 45.06 -12.08 34.05
N GLY A 205 45.95 -12.65 33.22
CA GLY A 205 45.67 -13.88 32.47
C GLY A 205 44.66 -13.60 31.35
N SER A 206 43.54 -14.34 31.35
CA SER A 206 42.41 -14.09 30.44
C SER A 206 41.28 -13.26 31.07
N GLY A 207 41.42 -12.80 32.31
CA GLY A 207 40.43 -11.97 33.00
C GLY A 207 40.97 -10.59 33.37
N ARG A 208 40.11 -9.76 33.95
CA ARG A 208 40.36 -8.34 34.21
C ARG A 208 39.96 -7.95 35.64
N ILE A 209 40.70 -7.03 36.23
CA ILE A 209 40.41 -6.52 37.58
C ILE A 209 40.51 -4.99 37.66
N MET A 210 39.51 -4.34 38.25
CA MET A 210 39.64 -2.97 38.74
C MET A 210 39.80 -2.92 40.25
N PHE A 211 40.64 -2.00 40.69
CA PHE A 211 41.00 -1.72 42.07
C PHE A 211 40.55 -0.30 42.44
N GLY A 212 39.69 -0.18 43.46
CA GLY A 212 39.12 1.11 43.88
C GLY A 212 39.40 1.46 45.34
N GLY A 213 39.94 2.67 45.57
CA GLY A 213 40.00 3.33 46.88
C GLY A 213 38.74 4.13 47.23
N LEU A 214 37.63 3.84 46.56
CA LEU A 214 36.49 4.73 46.35
C LEU A 214 35.39 4.56 47.41
N THR A 215 34.81 5.65 47.91
CA THR A 215 33.61 5.58 48.75
C THR A 215 32.34 5.35 47.91
N THR A 216 31.20 5.14 48.56
CA THR A 216 29.90 5.03 47.90
C THR A 216 29.50 6.36 47.24
N SER A 217 28.84 6.28 46.07
CA SER A 217 28.52 7.43 45.20
C SER A 217 27.73 8.58 45.89
N ASN A 218 27.04 8.31 46.99
CA ASN A 218 26.39 9.36 47.79
C ASN A 218 27.35 10.32 48.53
N PHE A 219 28.67 10.07 48.54
CA PHE A 219 29.70 11.00 49.03
C PHE A 219 30.35 11.83 47.91
N TRP A 220 29.96 11.58 46.66
CA TRP A 220 30.53 12.18 45.46
C TRP A 220 29.67 13.35 44.99
N SER A 221 30.26 14.24 44.22
CA SER A 221 29.60 15.36 43.57
C SER A 221 30.19 15.54 42.17
N PRO A 222 29.39 15.39 41.10
CA PRO A 222 27.94 15.14 41.09
C PRO A 222 27.52 13.70 41.48
N VAL A 223 26.43 13.54 42.23
CA VAL A 223 25.98 12.24 42.78
C VAL A 223 25.45 11.30 41.69
N ALA A 224 24.57 11.76 40.79
CA ALA A 224 23.93 10.88 39.81
C ALA A 224 24.95 10.32 38.81
N GLU A 225 25.84 11.20 38.36
CA GLU A 225 26.95 10.92 37.46
C GLU A 225 27.95 9.92 38.08
N SER A 226 28.15 9.96 39.40
CA SER A 226 28.97 8.96 40.10
C SER A 226 28.29 7.60 40.31
N LEU A 227 26.95 7.58 40.40
CA LEU A 227 26.18 6.33 40.42
C LEU A 227 26.21 5.67 39.03
N ASN A 228 26.03 6.47 37.98
CA ASN A 228 26.17 6.03 36.60
C ASN A 228 27.58 5.47 36.33
N LEU A 229 28.66 6.19 36.71
CA LEU A 229 30.02 5.65 36.59
C LEU A 229 30.21 4.35 37.38
N ARG A 230 29.66 4.24 38.60
CA ARG A 230 29.74 2.99 39.38
C ARG A 230 29.05 1.83 38.64
N ALA A 231 27.91 2.08 38.00
CA ALA A 231 27.21 1.11 37.17
C ALA A 231 28.00 0.78 35.89
N ASN A 232 28.61 1.76 35.22
CA ASN A 232 29.44 1.54 34.04
C ASN A 232 30.70 0.69 34.34
N ILE A 233 31.36 0.92 35.47
CA ILE A 233 32.48 0.08 35.94
C ILE A 233 32.03 -1.37 36.13
N ILE A 234 30.85 -1.58 36.72
CA ILE A 234 30.29 -2.92 36.92
C ILE A 234 29.93 -3.55 35.57
N ALA A 235 29.24 -2.82 34.68
CA ALA A 235 28.85 -3.28 33.35
C ALA A 235 30.05 -3.69 32.50
N TYR A 236 31.07 -2.82 32.39
CA TYR A 236 32.31 -3.05 31.67
C TYR A 236 33.08 -4.28 32.18
N LEU A 237 33.07 -4.53 33.49
CA LEU A 237 33.70 -5.73 34.04
C LEU A 237 32.83 -6.98 33.87
N SER A 238 31.50 -6.87 33.80
CA SER A 238 30.62 -8.02 33.54
C SER A 238 30.44 -8.38 32.07
N ALA A 239 30.86 -7.51 31.15
CA ALA A 239 30.88 -7.78 29.73
C ALA A 239 31.84 -8.93 29.40
N GLY A 240 31.40 -9.84 28.54
CA GLY A 240 32.25 -10.88 27.96
C GLY A 240 33.08 -10.33 26.80
N ASP A 241 34.03 -11.14 26.35
CA ASP A 241 34.67 -11.09 25.03
C ASP A 241 34.46 -12.50 24.46
N SER A 242 33.38 -12.67 23.70
CA SER A 242 32.78 -13.97 23.38
C SER A 242 33.53 -14.74 22.29
N ASP A 243 34.29 -14.06 21.44
CA ASP A 243 35.11 -14.69 20.39
C ASP A 243 36.63 -14.49 20.53
N GLY A 244 37.07 -13.62 21.45
CA GLY A 244 38.47 -13.43 21.83
C GLY A 244 39.23 -12.44 20.96
N ASP A 245 38.55 -11.48 20.33
CA ASP A 245 39.19 -10.48 19.47
C ASP A 245 39.85 -9.31 20.22
N GLY A 246 39.46 -9.11 21.47
CA GLY A 246 39.98 -8.07 22.36
C GLY A 246 39.06 -6.87 22.56
N LEU A 247 37.85 -6.90 21.99
CA LEU A 247 36.74 -6.04 22.35
C LEU A 247 35.74 -6.79 23.25
N ASP A 248 34.94 -6.04 24.00
CA ASP A 248 33.87 -6.64 24.79
C ASP A 248 32.57 -6.71 23.97
N ASP A 249 31.69 -7.66 24.29
CA ASP A 249 30.46 -7.99 23.54
C ASP A 249 29.48 -6.78 23.38
N PHE A 250 29.71 -5.67 24.09
CA PHE A 250 28.93 -4.42 23.93
C PHE A 250 29.62 -3.40 23.03
N ALA A 251 30.96 -3.40 22.98
CA ALA A 251 31.76 -2.61 22.04
C ALA A 251 31.95 -3.32 20.68
N ASP A 252 31.66 -4.62 20.62
CA ASP A 252 31.78 -5.41 19.41
C ASP A 252 30.56 -5.27 18.48
N ASN A 253 30.79 -4.95 17.21
CA ASN A 253 29.78 -4.90 16.15
C ASN A 253 29.56 -6.26 15.46
N CYS A 254 30.35 -7.29 15.79
CA CYS A 254 30.10 -8.69 15.46
C CYS A 254 30.38 -9.65 16.64
N PRO A 255 29.64 -9.60 17.78
CA PRO A 255 29.92 -10.29 19.07
C PRO A 255 30.19 -11.81 19.10
N LEU A 256 30.24 -12.48 17.96
CA LEU A 256 30.46 -13.92 17.79
C LEU A 256 31.41 -14.23 16.60
N VAL A 257 32.01 -13.23 15.95
CA VAL A 257 32.75 -13.33 14.67
C VAL A 257 34.02 -12.46 14.61
N PHE A 258 35.00 -12.77 15.47
CA PHE A 258 36.37 -12.22 15.57
C PHE A 258 36.75 -11.23 14.45
N ASN A 259 36.74 -9.94 14.74
CA ASN A 259 36.92 -8.87 13.76
C ASN A 259 37.62 -7.62 14.30
N PRO A 260 38.81 -7.74 14.93
CA PRO A 260 39.41 -6.78 15.89
C PRO A 260 39.83 -5.39 15.36
N MET A 261 39.39 -5.04 14.16
CA MET A 261 39.52 -3.74 13.52
C MET A 261 38.17 -2.99 13.43
N GLN A 262 37.04 -3.64 13.73
CA GLN A 262 35.66 -3.10 13.61
C GLN A 262 35.41 -2.39 12.29
N GLU A 263 35.76 -3.03 11.16
CA GLU A 263 35.29 -2.53 9.87
C GLU A 263 33.74 -2.58 9.83
N ASP A 264 33.16 -1.44 9.54
CA ASP A 264 31.73 -1.15 9.38
C ASP A 264 31.67 -0.06 8.30
N MET A 265 31.32 -0.46 7.07
CA MET A 265 31.45 0.37 5.88
C MET A 265 30.33 1.40 5.74
N ASP A 266 29.12 1.09 6.22
CA ASP A 266 27.92 1.90 5.99
C ASP A 266 27.36 2.57 7.27
N LEU A 267 27.90 2.20 8.43
CA LEU A 267 27.72 2.80 9.76
C LEU A 267 26.38 2.49 10.43
N ASP A 268 25.88 1.27 10.24
CA ASP A 268 24.66 0.74 10.85
C ASP A 268 24.88 0.06 12.23
N MET A 269 26.13 -0.15 12.64
CA MET A 269 26.60 -0.88 13.84
C MET A 269 26.63 -2.42 13.74
N ILE A 270 26.58 -2.98 12.54
CA ILE A 270 26.90 -4.38 12.23
C ILE A 270 28.24 -4.39 11.49
N GLY A 271 29.18 -5.24 11.89
CA GLY A 271 30.50 -5.27 11.24
C GLY A 271 30.49 -5.97 9.88
N ASP A 272 31.36 -5.50 8.96
CA ASP A 272 31.53 -5.97 7.57
C ASP A 272 31.64 -7.51 7.42
N VAL A 273 32.02 -8.23 8.48
CA VAL A 273 32.22 -9.69 8.47
C VAL A 273 31.00 -10.52 8.90
N CYS A 274 30.04 -9.90 9.61
CA CYS A 274 28.81 -10.53 10.07
C CYS A 274 27.55 -9.91 9.43
N ASP A 275 27.70 -8.76 8.78
CA ASP A 275 26.69 -8.16 7.93
C ASP A 275 26.50 -8.94 6.60
N VAL A 276 25.25 -9.13 6.22
CA VAL A 276 24.81 -9.72 4.94
C VAL A 276 24.94 -8.68 3.81
N CYS A 277 24.83 -7.40 4.15
CA CYS A 277 24.70 -6.26 3.25
C CYS A 277 25.67 -5.08 3.55
N PRO A 278 27.03 -5.29 3.54
CA PRO A 278 28.05 -4.33 4.04
C PRO A 278 28.25 -3.01 3.26
N ALA A 279 27.21 -2.50 2.62
CA ALA A 279 27.20 -1.24 1.88
C ALA A 279 25.79 -0.61 1.84
N ASP A 280 24.87 -1.10 2.66
CA ASP A 280 23.46 -0.75 2.71
C ASP A 280 22.93 -0.76 4.16
N PRO A 281 22.84 0.42 4.82
CA PRO A 281 22.33 0.54 6.19
C PRO A 281 20.86 0.12 6.36
N GLY A 282 20.16 -0.20 5.28
CA GLY A 282 18.83 -0.82 5.30
C GLY A 282 18.84 -2.31 5.66
N ASN A 283 20.00 -2.98 5.55
CA ASN A 283 20.19 -4.43 5.72
C ASN A 283 19.33 -5.30 4.78
N ASP A 284 19.39 -6.61 4.98
CA ASP A 284 18.39 -7.58 4.56
C ASP A 284 17.20 -7.52 5.55
N ALA A 285 16.19 -6.69 5.23
CA ALA A 285 15.17 -6.25 6.20
C ALA A 285 14.10 -7.29 6.51
N ASP A 286 13.81 -8.20 5.57
CA ASP A 286 12.86 -9.30 5.71
C ASP A 286 13.53 -10.69 5.81
N VAL A 287 14.87 -10.73 5.68
CA VAL A 287 15.75 -11.89 5.87
C VAL A 287 15.62 -12.93 4.74
N ASP A 288 15.54 -12.44 3.51
CA ASP A 288 15.43 -13.24 2.28
C ASP A 288 16.78 -13.50 1.57
N GLY A 289 17.79 -12.67 1.87
CA GLY A 289 19.14 -12.71 1.27
C GLY A 289 19.43 -11.63 0.23
N VAL A 290 18.53 -10.67 0.01
CA VAL A 290 18.68 -9.48 -0.83
C VAL A 290 18.77 -8.24 0.08
N CYS A 291 19.61 -7.27 -0.30
CA CYS A 291 19.78 -6.03 0.48
C CYS A 291 18.70 -5.02 0.09
N PHE A 292 18.14 -4.31 1.07
CA PHE A 292 17.05 -3.33 0.94
C PHE A 292 17.16 -2.39 -0.28
N ALA A 293 18.36 -1.91 -0.61
CA ALA A 293 18.62 -1.00 -1.73
C ALA A 293 18.69 -1.68 -3.13
N MET A 294 18.69 -3.01 -3.17
CA MET A 294 18.63 -3.85 -4.37
C MET A 294 17.34 -4.70 -4.43
N ASP A 295 16.54 -4.66 -3.37
CA ASP A 295 15.32 -5.44 -3.20
C ASP A 295 14.11 -4.69 -3.79
N ASN A 296 13.35 -5.35 -4.65
CA ASN A 296 12.09 -4.83 -5.21
C ASN A 296 10.86 -5.08 -4.31
N CYS A 297 10.99 -5.83 -3.21
CA CYS A 297 10.00 -5.98 -2.15
C CYS A 297 10.60 -5.95 -0.72
N PRO A 298 11.20 -4.82 -0.26
CA PRO A 298 12.00 -4.76 0.98
C PRO A 298 11.33 -5.08 2.33
N ASP A 299 10.06 -5.47 2.34
CA ASP A 299 9.28 -5.89 3.51
C ASP A 299 8.65 -7.30 3.34
N ASP A 300 8.79 -7.95 2.16
CA ASP A 300 8.04 -9.15 1.72
C ASP A 300 8.89 -10.17 0.94
N ALA A 301 9.67 -10.96 1.69
CA ALA A 301 10.71 -11.90 1.24
C ALA A 301 10.47 -12.62 -0.10
N ASN A 302 11.26 -12.25 -1.11
CA ASN A 302 11.19 -12.74 -2.49
C ASN A 302 12.58 -12.99 -3.13
N PRO A 303 13.36 -14.03 -2.72
CA PRO A 303 14.79 -14.16 -3.05
C PRO A 303 15.14 -14.39 -4.54
N LEU A 304 14.13 -14.44 -5.40
CA LEU A 304 14.24 -14.57 -6.85
C LEU A 304 14.06 -13.22 -7.57
N GLN A 305 13.58 -12.18 -6.88
CA GLN A 305 13.35 -10.83 -7.40
C GLN A 305 12.54 -10.86 -8.70
N GLU A 306 11.45 -11.64 -8.69
CA GLU A 306 10.51 -11.71 -9.80
C GLU A 306 9.74 -10.38 -9.87
N ASN A 307 9.63 -9.83 -11.08
CA ASN A 307 8.88 -8.62 -11.45
C ASN A 307 8.52 -8.82 -12.93
N ALA A 308 7.23 -9.04 -13.20
CA ALA A 308 6.78 -9.51 -14.51
C ALA A 308 6.42 -8.40 -15.52
N ASP A 309 6.08 -7.18 -15.08
CA ASP A 309 5.78 -6.02 -15.93
C ASP A 309 6.89 -4.96 -16.02
N MET A 310 7.90 -5.06 -15.15
CA MET A 310 9.10 -4.24 -15.03
C MET A 310 8.87 -2.84 -14.45
N ASP A 311 7.96 -2.70 -13.49
CA ASP A 311 7.76 -1.49 -12.68
C ASP A 311 8.80 -1.36 -11.51
N ASP A 312 8.52 -0.52 -10.49
CA ASP A 312 9.39 -0.33 -9.32
C ASP A 312 9.11 -1.32 -8.15
N LEU A 313 8.11 -2.21 -8.26
CA LEU A 313 7.73 -3.22 -7.26
C LEU A 313 8.16 -4.62 -7.71
N GLY A 314 7.99 -5.64 -6.86
CA GLY A 314 8.19 -7.04 -7.23
C GLY A 314 6.91 -7.85 -7.10
N ASP A 315 6.81 -8.97 -7.82
CA ASP A 315 5.61 -9.84 -7.88
C ASP A 315 5.07 -10.29 -6.49
N ALA A 316 5.88 -10.16 -5.43
CA ALA A 316 5.52 -10.54 -4.06
C ALA A 316 4.78 -9.43 -3.28
N CYS A 317 5.03 -8.16 -3.60
CA CYS A 317 4.50 -6.98 -2.92
C CYS A 317 3.68 -6.05 -3.83
N ASP A 318 3.75 -6.28 -5.14
CA ASP A 318 2.96 -5.60 -6.15
C ASP A 318 1.47 -6.05 -6.09
N PRO A 319 0.50 -5.12 -5.94
CA PRO A 319 -0.93 -5.45 -5.99
C PRO A 319 -1.40 -5.93 -7.37
N CYS A 320 -0.67 -5.58 -8.42
CA CYS A 320 -0.99 -5.74 -9.83
C CYS A 320 0.20 -6.27 -10.69
N PRO A 321 0.77 -7.48 -10.43
CA PRO A 321 2.02 -8.01 -11.04
C PRO A 321 2.06 -8.28 -12.55
N GLY A 322 1.26 -7.60 -13.35
CA GLY A 322 1.24 -7.69 -14.80
C GLY A 322 0.77 -6.40 -15.46
N ASP A 323 0.79 -5.30 -14.72
CA ASP A 323 0.34 -3.98 -15.10
C ASP A 323 1.18 -2.88 -14.42
N VAL A 324 2.13 -2.35 -15.18
CA VAL A 324 2.98 -1.18 -14.83
C VAL A 324 2.18 0.06 -14.40
N GLY A 325 0.87 0.13 -14.67
CA GLY A 325 -0.02 1.17 -14.18
C GLY A 325 -0.39 1.04 -12.69
N ASN A 326 -0.23 -0.15 -12.09
CA ASN A 326 -0.69 -0.48 -10.74
C ASN A 326 -2.20 -0.19 -10.56
N ASP A 327 -2.60 0.12 -9.32
CA ASP A 327 -3.90 0.63 -8.88
C ASP A 327 -3.72 2.11 -8.48
N PRO A 328 -3.93 3.09 -9.39
CA PRO A 328 -3.57 4.50 -9.16
C PRO A 328 -4.47 5.25 -8.16
N ASP A 329 -5.67 4.73 -7.90
CA ASP A 329 -6.71 5.37 -7.09
C ASP A 329 -7.07 4.59 -5.79
N GLU A 330 -6.37 3.49 -5.55
CA GLU A 330 -6.44 2.62 -4.36
C GLU A 330 -7.80 1.92 -4.18
N ASP A 331 -8.41 1.50 -5.30
CA ASP A 331 -9.72 0.85 -5.35
C ASP A 331 -9.68 -0.70 -5.25
N MET A 332 -8.48 -1.28 -5.40
CA MET A 332 -8.15 -2.72 -5.48
C MET A 332 -8.33 -3.36 -6.87
N ILE A 333 -8.31 -2.57 -7.94
CA ILE A 333 -8.41 -3.02 -9.34
C ILE A 333 -7.28 -2.39 -10.16
N CYS A 334 -6.63 -3.20 -10.99
CA CYS A 334 -5.47 -2.75 -11.77
C CYS A 334 -5.92 -1.90 -12.96
N ALA A 335 -5.22 -0.80 -13.24
CA ALA A 335 -5.55 0.20 -14.25
C ALA A 335 -5.85 -0.39 -15.64
N ALA A 336 -5.19 -1.49 -16.02
CA ALA A 336 -5.39 -2.17 -17.31
C ALA A 336 -6.73 -2.95 -17.43
N VAL A 337 -7.46 -3.13 -16.33
CA VAL A 337 -8.78 -3.79 -16.28
C VAL A 337 -9.85 -2.97 -15.55
N ASP A 338 -9.50 -1.77 -15.09
CA ASP A 338 -10.37 -0.82 -14.43
C ASP A 338 -11.10 0.05 -15.48
N ASN A 339 -12.42 0.21 -15.33
CA ASN A 339 -13.23 1.11 -16.15
C ASN A 339 -13.21 2.59 -15.70
N CYS A 340 -12.55 2.92 -14.58
CA CYS A 340 -12.21 4.28 -14.15
C CYS A 340 -10.80 4.41 -13.52
N PRO A 341 -9.68 4.22 -14.26
CA PRO A 341 -8.30 4.15 -13.72
C PRO A 341 -7.73 5.33 -12.91
N GLU A 342 -8.51 6.39 -12.66
CA GLU A 342 -8.15 7.54 -11.82
C GLU A 342 -9.24 7.90 -10.77
N ALA A 343 -10.32 7.11 -10.62
CA ALA A 343 -11.53 7.50 -9.90
C ALA A 343 -12.27 6.39 -9.14
N TRP A 344 -11.70 6.02 -7.99
CA TRP A 344 -12.12 4.99 -7.01
C TRP A 344 -13.56 4.49 -7.17
N ASN A 345 -13.73 3.29 -7.72
CA ASN A 345 -15.05 2.72 -7.98
C ASN A 345 -15.14 1.17 -7.81
N PRO A 346 -14.83 0.55 -6.64
CA PRO A 346 -14.56 -0.90 -6.52
C PRO A 346 -15.71 -1.87 -6.86
N SER A 347 -16.87 -1.33 -7.21
CA SER A 347 -17.98 -2.07 -7.81
C SER A 347 -17.88 -2.26 -9.32
N GLN A 348 -16.99 -1.53 -10.03
CA GLN A 348 -16.90 -1.46 -11.50
C GLN A 348 -18.28 -1.30 -12.13
N LEU A 349 -19.08 -0.37 -11.57
CA LEU A 349 -20.45 -0.18 -12.02
C LEU A 349 -20.43 0.62 -13.32
N ASP A 350 -20.67 -0.08 -14.40
CA ASP A 350 -20.96 0.39 -15.74
C ASP A 350 -22.47 0.09 -15.97
N GLN A 351 -23.25 1.09 -16.40
CA GLN A 351 -24.73 1.04 -16.39
C GLN A 351 -25.36 0.81 -17.78
N ASP A 352 -24.69 1.27 -18.82
CA ASP A 352 -25.07 1.29 -20.23
C ASP A 352 -24.21 0.37 -21.11
N MET A 353 -23.05 -0.07 -20.59
CA MET A 353 -22.13 -1.05 -21.16
C MET A 353 -21.24 -0.53 -22.29
N ASP A 354 -20.85 0.75 -22.21
CA ASP A 354 -19.90 1.38 -23.14
C ASP A 354 -18.43 0.99 -22.84
N GLY A 355 -18.13 0.68 -21.57
CA GLY A 355 -16.82 0.33 -21.05
C GLY A 355 -16.17 1.39 -20.14
N VAL A 356 -16.84 2.50 -19.88
CA VAL A 356 -16.46 3.53 -18.90
C VAL A 356 -17.27 3.29 -17.62
N GLY A 357 -16.64 3.49 -16.45
CA GLY A 357 -17.36 3.32 -15.18
C GLY A 357 -18.22 4.54 -14.86
N ALA A 358 -19.42 4.32 -14.31
CA ALA A 358 -20.42 5.34 -13.97
C ALA A 358 -19.99 6.39 -12.91
N VAL A 359 -18.72 6.38 -12.49
CA VAL A 359 -18.08 7.36 -11.59
C VAL A 359 -17.22 8.37 -12.36
N CYS A 360 -16.63 7.97 -13.49
CA CYS A 360 -15.79 8.79 -14.36
C CYS A 360 -16.44 9.13 -15.72
N ASP A 361 -17.47 8.37 -16.08
CA ASP A 361 -18.36 8.59 -17.21
C ASP A 361 -19.09 9.95 -17.13
N VAL A 362 -19.20 10.64 -18.27
CA VAL A 362 -19.90 11.92 -18.43
C VAL A 362 -21.41 11.73 -18.54
N CYS A 363 -21.83 10.59 -19.11
CA CYS A 363 -23.20 10.25 -19.46
C CYS A 363 -23.62 8.85 -18.95
N PRO A 364 -23.70 8.61 -17.62
CA PRO A 364 -23.73 7.27 -16.98
C PRO A 364 -24.97 6.39 -17.17
N VAL A 365 -25.77 6.62 -18.20
CA VAL A 365 -26.93 5.83 -18.64
C VAL A 365 -27.10 5.85 -20.17
N ASP A 366 -26.07 6.25 -20.92
CA ASP A 366 -26.13 6.54 -22.35
C ASP A 366 -24.84 6.16 -23.10
N PRO A 367 -24.80 5.02 -23.81
CA PRO A 367 -23.56 4.47 -24.37
C PRO A 367 -23.04 5.20 -25.62
N ASP A 368 -23.78 6.20 -26.12
CA ASP A 368 -23.37 7.06 -27.23
C ASP A 368 -22.74 8.39 -26.74
N ASP A 369 -22.76 8.66 -25.42
CA ASP A 369 -22.02 9.71 -24.71
C ASP A 369 -22.32 11.16 -25.18
N ASP A 370 -21.48 12.14 -24.79
CA ASP A 370 -21.46 13.52 -25.34
C ASP A 370 -20.66 13.53 -26.67
N GLY A 371 -21.29 13.04 -27.74
CA GLY A 371 -20.65 12.72 -29.02
C GLY A 371 -20.04 13.91 -29.77
N ASP A 372 -20.55 15.12 -29.55
CA ASP A 372 -20.11 16.35 -30.22
C ASP A 372 -19.43 17.37 -29.29
N GLY A 373 -19.46 17.14 -27.97
CA GLY A 373 -18.81 17.95 -26.94
C GLY A 373 -19.57 19.22 -26.54
N ASP A 374 -20.90 19.24 -26.71
CA ASP A 374 -21.75 20.38 -26.36
C ASP A 374 -22.06 20.47 -24.84
N GLY A 375 -21.95 19.34 -24.13
CA GLY A 375 -22.26 19.20 -22.71
C GLY A 375 -23.57 18.47 -22.38
N LEU A 376 -24.21 17.84 -23.37
CA LEU A 376 -25.39 17.00 -23.26
C LEU A 376 -25.09 15.58 -23.75
N CYS A 377 -25.78 14.60 -23.17
CA CYS A 377 -25.70 13.21 -23.62
C CYS A 377 -26.59 13.01 -24.84
N ALA A 378 -26.18 12.18 -25.80
CA ALA A 378 -26.90 11.89 -27.04
C ALA A 378 -28.40 11.56 -26.86
N ASN A 379 -28.82 10.96 -25.74
CA ASN A 379 -30.22 10.65 -25.44
C ASN A 379 -31.06 11.82 -24.85
N LEU A 380 -30.42 12.93 -24.51
CA LEU A 380 -31.03 14.19 -24.09
C LEU A 380 -30.84 15.31 -25.12
N ASP A 381 -30.01 15.07 -26.13
CA ASP A 381 -29.65 15.99 -27.20
C ASP A 381 -30.55 15.80 -28.43
N ASN A 382 -31.12 16.89 -28.95
CA ASN A 382 -31.88 16.90 -30.21
C ASN A 382 -31.00 17.01 -31.48
N CYS A 383 -29.68 17.20 -31.34
CA CYS A 383 -28.66 17.10 -32.39
C CYS A 383 -27.38 16.36 -31.95
N PRO A 384 -27.41 15.04 -31.67
CA PRO A 384 -26.28 14.25 -31.10
C PRO A 384 -24.93 14.22 -31.84
N ASN A 385 -24.77 14.99 -32.91
CA ASN A 385 -23.56 15.10 -33.73
C ASN A 385 -23.21 16.57 -34.11
N ASP A 386 -24.01 17.57 -33.73
CA ASP A 386 -23.93 18.96 -34.22
C ASP A 386 -24.14 20.02 -33.11
N THR A 387 -23.03 20.39 -32.48
CA THR A 387 -22.92 21.19 -31.23
C THR A 387 -23.96 22.29 -31.03
N ASN A 388 -24.95 22.06 -30.16
CA ASN A 388 -26.03 23.01 -29.87
C ASN A 388 -26.41 23.15 -28.37
N PRO A 389 -25.53 23.69 -27.48
CA PRO A 389 -25.69 23.65 -26.00
C PRO A 389 -26.91 24.39 -25.40
N LEU A 390 -27.73 24.99 -26.25
CA LEU A 390 -28.96 25.69 -25.89
C LEU A 390 -30.22 24.95 -26.36
N GLN A 391 -30.06 23.84 -27.11
CA GLN A 391 -31.11 22.97 -27.62
C GLN A 391 -32.19 23.77 -28.36
N GLU A 392 -31.75 24.60 -29.32
CA GLU A 392 -32.66 25.27 -30.23
C GLU A 392 -33.42 24.25 -31.08
N ASP A 393 -34.75 24.38 -31.06
CA ASP A 393 -35.75 23.60 -31.78
C ASP A 393 -36.87 24.61 -32.10
N ALA A 394 -36.80 25.20 -33.29
CA ALA A 394 -37.59 26.38 -33.65
C ALA A 394 -39.07 26.06 -33.94
N ASP A 395 -39.37 24.84 -34.37
CA ASP A 395 -40.70 24.41 -34.78
C ASP A 395 -41.34 23.36 -33.84
N GLY A 396 -40.54 22.62 -33.06
CA GLY A 396 -40.97 21.68 -32.04
C GLY A 396 -41.12 20.24 -32.51
N ASP A 397 -40.50 19.83 -33.63
CA ASP A 397 -40.57 18.45 -34.15
C ASP A 397 -39.69 17.46 -33.35
N GLY A 398 -38.66 17.96 -32.66
CA GLY A 398 -37.73 17.20 -31.83
C GLY A 398 -36.34 16.96 -32.43
N VAL A 399 -36.07 17.48 -33.62
CA VAL A 399 -34.72 17.65 -34.21
C VAL A 399 -34.27 19.09 -33.94
N GLY A 400 -32.99 19.32 -33.64
CA GLY A 400 -32.50 20.67 -33.36
C GLY A 400 -32.16 21.48 -34.60
N ASP A 401 -32.27 22.82 -34.52
CA ASP A 401 -32.01 23.76 -35.62
C ASP A 401 -30.67 23.49 -36.39
N PRO A 402 -29.57 23.02 -35.77
CA PRO A 402 -28.30 22.80 -36.48
C PRO A 402 -28.20 21.51 -37.30
N CYS A 403 -28.98 20.48 -36.96
CA CYS A 403 -28.99 19.17 -37.64
C CYS A 403 -30.31 18.90 -38.39
N ASP A 404 -31.33 19.73 -38.19
CA ASP A 404 -32.56 19.68 -38.97
C ASP A 404 -32.36 20.30 -40.37
N ALA A 405 -32.80 19.57 -41.39
CA ALA A 405 -32.85 20.06 -42.76
C ALA A 405 -33.92 21.17 -42.94
N CYS A 406 -34.94 21.19 -42.07
CA CYS A 406 -36.14 22.01 -42.22
C CYS A 406 -36.60 22.79 -40.96
N PRO A 407 -35.77 23.69 -40.36
CA PRO A 407 -36.00 24.30 -39.01
C PRO A 407 -37.18 25.28 -38.88
N GLY A 408 -38.36 24.90 -39.34
CA GLY A 408 -39.54 25.75 -39.46
C GLY A 408 -40.83 25.01 -39.85
N GLU A 409 -40.81 23.68 -40.04
CA GLU A 409 -41.91 22.86 -40.54
C GLU A 409 -42.21 21.66 -39.60
N SER A 410 -42.82 21.98 -38.45
CA SER A 410 -43.16 21.11 -37.30
C SER A 410 -43.96 19.81 -37.52
N ASP A 411 -44.22 19.35 -38.75
CA ASP A 411 -45.19 18.27 -39.03
C ASP A 411 -44.58 16.87 -39.24
N GLY A 412 -43.25 16.74 -39.14
CA GLY A 412 -42.53 15.47 -39.17
C GLY A 412 -42.43 14.85 -40.57
N MET A 413 -42.49 15.68 -41.61
CA MET A 413 -42.26 15.32 -43.02
C MET A 413 -41.11 16.16 -43.63
N SER A 414 -40.14 16.51 -42.77
CA SER A 414 -38.89 17.20 -43.05
C SER A 414 -38.02 16.36 -44.00
N ASP A 415 -37.98 16.76 -45.28
CA ASP A 415 -37.25 16.10 -46.39
C ASP A 415 -37.65 14.62 -46.61
N PHE A 416 -38.55 14.37 -47.58
CA PHE A 416 -39.17 13.05 -47.78
C PHE A 416 -38.27 12.05 -48.52
N ASP A 417 -37.31 12.51 -49.33
CA ASP A 417 -36.44 11.65 -50.14
C ASP A 417 -34.92 11.79 -49.84
N MET A 418 -34.59 12.61 -48.84
CA MET A 418 -33.27 12.79 -48.23
C MET A 418 -32.25 13.50 -49.13
N ASP A 419 -32.68 14.54 -49.85
CA ASP A 419 -31.85 15.34 -50.75
C ASP A 419 -31.31 16.65 -50.13
N GLY A 420 -31.86 17.06 -48.98
CA GLY A 420 -31.55 18.32 -48.28
C GLY A 420 -32.51 19.47 -48.57
N VAL A 421 -33.66 19.23 -49.19
CA VAL A 421 -34.69 20.22 -49.52
C VAL A 421 -36.02 19.87 -48.85
N CYS A 422 -36.65 20.86 -48.23
CA CYS A 422 -37.90 20.66 -47.50
C CYS A 422 -39.08 20.51 -48.46
N ALA A 423 -39.98 19.54 -48.20
CA ALA A 423 -41.15 19.24 -49.01
C ALA A 423 -42.08 20.44 -49.34
N ALA A 424 -42.01 21.53 -48.56
CA ALA A 424 -42.74 22.78 -48.80
C ALA A 424 -42.12 23.68 -49.90
N VAL A 425 -40.86 23.47 -50.26
CA VAL A 425 -40.09 24.23 -51.27
C VAL A 425 -39.42 23.33 -52.32
N ASP A 426 -39.53 22.02 -52.17
CA ASP A 426 -39.04 21.00 -53.09
C ASP A 426 -39.96 20.83 -54.30
N ASN A 427 -39.41 20.99 -55.50
CA ASN A 427 -40.10 20.80 -56.78
C ASN A 427 -40.27 19.33 -57.20
N CYS A 428 -39.71 18.38 -56.45
CA CYS A 428 -39.76 16.93 -56.68
C CYS A 428 -39.84 16.06 -55.40
N VAL A 429 -40.75 16.39 -54.48
CA VAL A 429 -41.09 15.76 -53.16
C VAL A 429 -40.99 14.22 -52.97
N GLY A 430 -40.72 13.41 -54.00
CA GLY A 430 -40.39 11.99 -53.85
C GLY A 430 -39.28 11.47 -54.80
N VAL A 431 -38.48 12.35 -55.39
CA VAL A 431 -37.34 12.03 -56.28
C VAL A 431 -36.17 13.01 -56.05
N ALA A 432 -35.30 12.65 -55.10
CA ALA A 432 -34.14 13.43 -54.66
C ALA A 432 -33.37 14.18 -55.77
N ASN A 433 -33.41 15.51 -55.72
CA ASN A 433 -32.83 16.43 -56.69
C ASN A 433 -32.31 17.71 -56.01
N ALA A 434 -31.30 17.57 -55.14
CA ALA A 434 -30.76 18.63 -54.28
C ALA A 434 -30.29 19.93 -54.97
N ASP A 435 -30.17 19.94 -56.31
CA ASP A 435 -29.88 21.15 -57.10
C ASP A 435 -31.14 21.91 -57.55
N GLN A 436 -32.33 21.34 -57.34
CA GLN A 436 -33.65 21.87 -57.64
C GLN A 436 -33.73 22.40 -59.07
N ALA A 437 -33.18 21.62 -60.00
CA ALA A 437 -33.25 21.90 -61.42
C ALA A 437 -34.71 21.87 -61.90
N ASP A 438 -35.07 22.90 -62.66
CA ASP A 438 -36.38 23.16 -63.27
C ASP A 438 -36.05 24.01 -64.52
N ALA A 439 -35.85 23.34 -65.65
CA ALA A 439 -35.26 23.95 -66.84
C ALA A 439 -36.25 24.82 -67.64
N ASP A 440 -37.56 24.55 -67.56
CA ASP A 440 -38.61 25.29 -68.26
C ASP A 440 -39.42 26.28 -67.38
N MET A 441 -39.30 26.17 -66.05
CA MET A 441 -39.91 27.01 -65.02
C MET A 441 -41.42 26.79 -64.80
N ASP A 442 -41.92 25.57 -65.00
CA ASP A 442 -43.31 25.19 -64.68
C ASP A 442 -43.53 24.94 -63.17
N GLY A 443 -42.48 24.59 -62.43
CA GLY A 443 -42.48 24.32 -60.99
C GLY A 443 -42.44 22.86 -60.58
N ARG A 444 -42.33 21.91 -61.52
CA ARG A 444 -41.87 20.54 -61.32
C ARG A 444 -40.39 20.46 -61.66
N GLY A 445 -39.61 19.68 -60.90
CA GLY A 445 -38.19 19.55 -61.18
C GLY A 445 -37.84 18.54 -62.27
N ASP A 446 -36.70 18.76 -62.95
CA ASP A 446 -36.16 17.92 -64.03
C ASP A 446 -36.07 16.42 -63.68
N ALA A 447 -36.02 16.08 -62.39
CA ALA A 447 -35.84 14.72 -61.88
C ALA A 447 -37.14 13.92 -61.77
N CYS A 448 -38.27 14.59 -61.57
CA CYS A 448 -39.60 14.00 -61.45
C CYS A 448 -40.54 14.41 -62.58
N ASP A 449 -40.08 15.27 -63.50
CA ASP A 449 -40.80 15.61 -64.72
C ASP A 449 -40.54 14.62 -65.85
N ASP A 450 -41.62 14.20 -66.51
CA ASP A 450 -41.57 13.41 -67.75
C ASP A 450 -41.28 14.32 -68.97
N CYS A 451 -41.46 15.64 -68.85
CA CYS A 451 -41.35 16.64 -69.93
C CYS A 451 -40.42 17.85 -69.68
N PRO A 452 -39.19 17.67 -69.14
CA PRO A 452 -38.38 18.71 -68.47
C PRO A 452 -37.84 19.87 -69.32
N ASP A 453 -38.23 19.98 -70.60
CA ASP A 453 -37.87 21.08 -71.50
C ASP A 453 -39.15 21.82 -72.02
N ASP A 454 -40.34 21.48 -71.51
CA ASP A 454 -41.66 21.91 -72.01
C ASP A 454 -42.69 22.20 -70.89
N PRO A 455 -42.94 23.48 -70.57
CA PRO A 455 -43.80 23.89 -69.46
C PRO A 455 -45.30 23.75 -69.77
N THR A 456 -45.65 23.01 -70.83
CA THR A 456 -47.02 22.59 -71.11
C THR A 456 -47.31 21.15 -70.69
N ASP A 457 -46.27 20.34 -70.40
CA ASP A 457 -46.40 19.01 -69.78
C ASP A 457 -47.18 17.99 -70.66
N ASP A 458 -47.35 16.75 -70.19
CA ASP A 458 -48.23 15.75 -70.82
C ASP A 458 -49.69 15.96 -70.32
N VAL A 459 -50.38 16.93 -70.96
CA VAL A 459 -51.72 17.39 -70.57
C VAL A 459 -52.77 16.27 -70.62
N ASP A 460 -52.74 15.44 -71.66
CA ASP A 460 -53.78 14.44 -71.94
C ASP A 460 -53.41 13.00 -71.54
N ARG A 461 -52.14 12.80 -71.14
CA ARG A 461 -51.55 11.58 -70.58
C ARG A 461 -51.33 10.48 -71.61
N ASP A 462 -50.83 10.85 -72.78
CA ASP A 462 -50.48 9.94 -73.88
C ASP A 462 -49.00 9.53 -73.93
N LEU A 463 -48.17 10.12 -73.06
CA LEU A 463 -46.71 9.99 -72.96
C LEU A 463 -45.91 10.77 -74.03
N ILE A 464 -46.49 11.84 -74.58
CA ILE A 464 -45.85 12.82 -75.46
C ILE A 464 -46.02 14.22 -74.84
N CYS A 465 -44.95 15.00 -74.78
CA CYS A 465 -44.98 16.36 -74.24
C CYS A 465 -45.65 17.34 -75.21
N GLY A 466 -46.48 18.26 -74.70
CA GLY A 466 -47.31 19.18 -75.50
C GLY A 466 -46.59 19.98 -76.60
N GLY A 467 -45.29 20.24 -76.46
CA GLY A 467 -44.43 20.91 -77.44
C GLY A 467 -44.00 20.04 -78.64
N GLU A 468 -44.07 18.71 -78.50
CA GLU A 468 -43.82 17.72 -79.58
C GLU A 468 -45.11 16.95 -79.95
N ASP A 469 -46.19 17.12 -79.21
CA ASP A 469 -47.50 16.52 -79.47
C ASP A 469 -48.28 17.26 -80.57
N ASN A 470 -48.76 16.52 -81.57
CA ASN A 470 -49.61 17.03 -82.64
C ASN A 470 -51.11 17.11 -82.28
N CYS A 471 -51.51 16.64 -81.09
CA CYS A 471 -52.84 16.79 -80.49
C CYS A 471 -52.84 17.07 -78.97
N PRO A 472 -52.27 18.19 -78.47
CA PRO A 472 -52.02 18.48 -77.03
C PRO A 472 -53.19 18.41 -76.02
N ASP A 473 -54.41 18.10 -76.45
CA ASP A 473 -55.61 17.95 -75.61
C ASP A 473 -56.34 16.60 -75.85
N VAL A 474 -55.83 15.69 -76.71
CA VAL A 474 -56.55 14.51 -77.23
C VAL A 474 -55.67 13.26 -77.42
N HIS A 475 -55.52 12.50 -76.32
CA HIS A 475 -54.69 11.30 -76.16
C HIS A 475 -54.50 10.44 -77.43
N ASN A 476 -53.33 10.52 -78.06
CA ASN A 476 -53.04 9.86 -79.33
C ASN A 476 -51.60 9.27 -79.44
N PRO A 477 -51.17 8.30 -78.57
CA PRO A 477 -49.75 7.90 -78.39
C PRO A 477 -48.97 7.40 -79.63
N SER A 478 -49.67 7.24 -80.75
CA SER A 478 -49.09 6.94 -82.06
C SER A 478 -48.60 8.17 -82.83
N GLN A 479 -48.95 9.39 -82.41
CA GLN A 479 -48.64 10.66 -83.10
C GLN A 479 -48.90 10.57 -84.60
N ALA A 480 -50.08 10.05 -84.94
CA ALA A 480 -50.47 9.82 -86.33
C ALA A 480 -50.78 11.17 -86.99
N ASP A 481 -50.18 11.41 -88.14
CA ASP A 481 -50.44 12.56 -89.01
C ASP A 481 -50.36 12.03 -90.46
N ALA A 482 -51.52 11.77 -91.04
CA ALA A 482 -51.66 11.06 -92.30
C ALA A 482 -51.37 11.93 -93.54
N ASP A 483 -51.49 13.26 -93.44
CA ASP A 483 -51.25 14.19 -94.56
C ASP A 483 -50.07 15.15 -94.36
N GLY A 484 -49.52 15.23 -93.15
CA GLY A 484 -48.24 15.85 -92.80
C GLY A 484 -48.35 17.35 -92.52
N ASP A 485 -49.49 17.83 -92.04
CA ASP A 485 -49.74 19.26 -91.80
C ASP A 485 -49.32 19.74 -90.40
N GLY A 486 -49.08 18.82 -89.47
CA GLY A 486 -48.67 19.08 -88.09
C GLY A 486 -49.81 19.03 -87.06
N ILE A 487 -51.04 18.69 -87.46
CA ILE A 487 -52.17 18.40 -86.55
C ILE A 487 -52.51 16.90 -86.68
N GLY A 488 -52.73 16.22 -85.56
CA GLY A 488 -52.82 14.76 -85.56
C GLY A 488 -54.19 14.14 -85.89
N ASP A 489 -54.13 12.87 -86.29
CA ASP A 489 -55.15 11.80 -86.34
C ASP A 489 -56.41 12.04 -85.49
N ALA A 490 -56.19 12.41 -84.23
CA ALA A 490 -57.22 12.41 -83.18
C ALA A 490 -57.94 13.76 -82.99
N CYS A 491 -57.33 14.87 -83.41
CA CYS A 491 -57.79 16.23 -83.13
C CYS A 491 -58.00 17.09 -84.38
N ASP A 492 -57.61 16.63 -85.57
CA ASP A 492 -57.92 17.33 -86.83
C ASP A 492 -59.33 17.02 -87.36
N ASP A 493 -60.20 18.03 -87.33
CA ASP A 493 -61.54 18.04 -87.93
C ASP A 493 -61.53 17.94 -89.48
N VAL A 494 -60.37 18.03 -90.13
CA VAL A 494 -60.19 18.05 -91.60
C VAL A 494 -59.77 16.67 -92.16
N MET A 495 -59.52 15.69 -91.30
CA MET A 495 -58.86 14.43 -91.66
C MET A 495 -59.45 13.68 -92.85
N GLY A 496 -58.62 13.52 -93.88
CA GLY A 496 -58.60 12.28 -94.65
C GLY A 496 -59.65 12.06 -95.74
N ASP A 497 -60.44 13.06 -96.18
CA ASP A 497 -61.12 12.99 -97.50
C ASP A 497 -60.36 13.75 -98.59
N GLY A 498 -59.21 13.19 -98.97
CA GLY A 498 -58.49 13.56 -100.19
C GLY A 498 -59.21 13.22 -101.50
N THR A 499 -60.48 12.76 -101.52
CA THR A 499 -61.28 12.53 -102.74
C THR A 499 -62.81 12.67 -102.59
N SER A 500 -63.28 13.92 -102.58
CA SER A 500 -64.57 14.32 -103.17
C SER A 500 -65.84 13.65 -102.62
N GLY A 501 -66.29 14.12 -101.47
CA GLY A 501 -67.47 15.00 -101.41
C GLY A 501 -68.84 14.42 -101.83
N ASP A 502 -69.72 14.32 -100.85
CA ASP A 502 -71.16 14.48 -101.05
C ASP A 502 -71.71 15.57 -100.13
N THR A 503 -72.21 16.65 -100.72
CA THR A 503 -72.87 17.76 -100.01
C THR A 503 -74.31 17.38 -99.70
N GLY A 504 -74.59 16.92 -98.46
CA GLY A 504 -75.87 16.28 -98.13
C GLY A 504 -76.45 16.53 -96.74
N SER A 505 -76.98 17.74 -96.53
CA SER A 505 -77.99 18.13 -95.51
C SER A 505 -77.71 17.94 -94.00
N ASP A 506 -77.41 19.08 -93.35
CA ASP A 506 -78.33 19.86 -92.48
C ASP A 506 -79.10 19.19 -91.31
N GLU A 507 -79.14 19.97 -90.20
CA GLU A 507 -80.07 19.95 -89.03
C GLU A 507 -79.71 18.95 -87.89
N THR A 508 -78.97 19.34 -86.83
CA THR A 508 -79.24 20.27 -85.68
C THR A 508 -79.78 19.57 -84.42
N GLY A 509 -79.31 20.01 -83.23
CA GLY A 509 -79.60 19.40 -81.92
C GLY A 509 -78.32 19.16 -81.10
N ASP A 510 -77.70 20.14 -80.41
CA ASP A 510 -78.22 20.90 -79.25
C ASP A 510 -78.73 19.94 -78.13
N GLY A 511 -78.06 19.86 -76.97
CA GLY A 511 -76.93 20.69 -76.55
C GLY A 511 -76.22 20.30 -75.25
N SER A 512 -75.13 21.03 -75.00
CA SER A 512 -74.43 21.12 -73.72
C SER A 512 -75.24 21.97 -72.73
N SER A 513 -75.23 21.61 -71.44
CA SER A 513 -74.88 22.56 -70.35
C SER A 513 -74.85 21.89 -68.96
N ASP A 514 -73.69 22.04 -68.33
CA ASP A 514 -73.48 22.55 -66.97
C ASP A 514 -73.92 21.71 -65.73
N ASP A 515 -72.89 21.20 -65.06
CA ASP A 515 -72.48 21.54 -63.68
C ASP A 515 -73.50 21.58 -62.53
N GLY A 516 -73.17 20.90 -61.43
CA GLY A 516 -73.94 20.97 -60.19
C GLY A 516 -73.53 20.07 -59.02
N ASP A 517 -72.23 20.05 -58.70
CA ASP A 517 -71.62 20.13 -57.35
C ASP A 517 -72.30 19.54 -56.07
N THR A 518 -71.42 19.20 -55.10
CA THR A 518 -71.64 18.82 -53.69
C THR A 518 -72.21 17.44 -53.37
N GLY A 519 -71.35 16.59 -52.83
CA GLY A 519 -71.71 15.31 -52.21
C GLY A 519 -72.32 15.42 -50.79
N THR A 520 -72.50 14.26 -50.17
CA THR A 520 -72.38 14.07 -48.70
C THR A 520 -72.43 12.57 -48.38
N ASP A 521 -71.41 12.11 -47.64
CA ASP A 521 -71.44 10.91 -46.79
C ASP A 521 -72.46 11.14 -45.62
N PRO A 522 -73.09 10.12 -44.99
CA PRO A 522 -72.38 9.26 -44.03
C PRO A 522 -72.81 7.77 -43.96
N ASP A 523 -71.81 6.89 -43.96
CA ASP A 523 -71.41 5.98 -42.86
C ASP A 523 -72.41 4.99 -42.15
N THR A 524 -71.80 3.90 -41.66
CA THR A 524 -72.21 2.90 -40.64
C THR A 524 -73.11 1.72 -41.02
N GLY A 525 -72.71 0.50 -40.58
CA GLY A 525 -73.68 -0.58 -40.37
C GLY A 525 -73.20 -2.06 -40.39
N MET A 526 -72.26 -2.45 -39.53
CA MET A 526 -72.02 -3.82 -39.01
C MET A 526 -72.61 -5.08 -39.71
N GLY A 527 -71.75 -6.08 -39.93
CA GLY A 527 -72.05 -7.44 -39.42
C GLY A 527 -71.77 -8.64 -40.34
N PRO A 528 -71.57 -9.86 -39.78
CA PRO A 528 -70.47 -10.71 -40.26
C PRO A 528 -70.82 -12.16 -40.66
N GLY A 529 -69.88 -12.82 -41.34
CA GLY A 529 -69.80 -14.27 -41.55
C GLY A 529 -69.11 -14.64 -42.88
N GLY A 530 -68.34 -15.74 -43.03
CA GLY A 530 -67.86 -16.71 -42.02
C GLY A 530 -67.43 -18.05 -42.65
N GLY A 531 -66.29 -18.61 -42.23
CA GLY A 531 -65.78 -19.94 -42.64
C GLY A 531 -65.13 -19.99 -44.04
N THR A 532 -64.22 -20.92 -44.40
CA THR A 532 -63.90 -22.26 -43.86
C THR A 532 -62.54 -22.78 -44.40
N SER A 533 -61.98 -23.84 -43.78
CA SER A 533 -60.90 -24.77 -44.30
C SER A 533 -59.51 -24.17 -44.61
N GLY A 534 -58.38 -24.89 -44.50
CA GLY A 534 -58.12 -26.28 -44.05
C GLY A 534 -56.79 -26.83 -44.64
N GLY A 535 -56.16 -27.82 -44.00
CA GLY A 535 -54.85 -28.42 -44.38
C GLY A 535 -53.69 -27.88 -43.53
N ASP A 536 -52.93 -28.68 -42.78
CA ASP A 536 -51.96 -29.74 -43.19
C ASP A 536 -50.69 -29.10 -43.80
N GLU A 537 -49.43 -29.40 -43.41
CA GLU A 537 -48.87 -30.61 -42.79
C GLU A 537 -47.53 -30.32 -42.05
N SER A 538 -47.13 -31.19 -41.12
CA SER A 538 -45.75 -31.56 -40.66
C SER A 538 -44.66 -30.50 -40.34
N GLY A 539 -43.84 -30.65 -39.27
CA GLY A 539 -43.80 -31.69 -38.24
C GLY A 539 -42.51 -31.65 -37.37
N ASP A 540 -42.56 -32.33 -36.21
CA ASP A 540 -41.49 -32.83 -35.31
C ASP A 540 -40.24 -31.98 -34.98
N GLY A 541 -39.78 -31.88 -33.71
CA GLY A 541 -40.25 -32.47 -32.43
C GLY A 541 -39.42 -31.89 -31.26
N SER A 542 -39.99 -31.68 -30.07
CA SER A 542 -40.02 -32.63 -28.92
C SER A 542 -38.65 -33.24 -28.55
N GLY A 543 -38.11 -33.15 -27.33
CA GLY A 543 -38.53 -32.54 -26.06
C GLY A 543 -37.29 -32.44 -25.13
N THR A 544 -37.36 -32.36 -23.79
CA THR A 544 -38.44 -32.67 -22.83
C THR A 544 -38.21 -31.97 -21.48
N ASP A 545 -39.32 -31.58 -20.84
CA ASP A 545 -39.59 -31.61 -19.39
C ASP A 545 -38.61 -31.02 -18.33
N GLY A 546 -39.09 -29.95 -17.69
CA GLY A 546 -39.27 -29.92 -16.23
C GLY A 546 -38.42 -28.92 -15.43
N THR A 547 -38.93 -28.23 -14.40
CA THR A 547 -40.30 -28.15 -13.83
C THR A 547 -40.43 -26.91 -12.92
N GLY A 548 -41.58 -26.21 -12.96
CA GLY A 548 -42.00 -25.20 -11.97
C GLY A 548 -41.38 -23.81 -12.16
N GLY A 549 -42.12 -22.70 -12.25
CA GLY A 549 -43.47 -22.42 -11.71
C GLY A 549 -43.34 -21.57 -10.44
N ALA A 550 -43.04 -20.28 -10.55
CA ALA A 550 -44.00 -19.17 -10.69
C ALA A 550 -44.35 -18.49 -9.34
N THR A 551 -43.71 -17.33 -9.09
CA THR A 551 -44.32 -15.98 -8.86
C THR A 551 -45.67 -15.82 -8.14
N PRO A 552 -46.04 -14.62 -7.62
CA PRO A 552 -45.29 -13.60 -6.84
C PRO A 552 -46.22 -13.05 -5.68
N PRO A 553 -46.32 -11.74 -5.34
CA PRO A 553 -45.35 -10.74 -4.83
C PRO A 553 -45.71 -10.17 -3.42
N ALA A 554 -44.95 -9.13 -3.01
CA ALA A 554 -45.40 -7.88 -2.34
C ALA A 554 -45.09 -7.63 -0.84
N ASP A 555 -44.44 -6.48 -0.64
CA ASP A 555 -44.55 -5.44 0.42
C ASP A 555 -44.30 -5.72 1.90
N GLY A 556 -43.57 -4.77 2.55
CA GLY A 556 -43.86 -4.39 3.93
C GLY A 556 -42.69 -3.90 4.80
N CYS A 557 -42.36 -2.61 4.76
CA CYS A 557 -41.57 -1.96 5.82
C CYS A 557 -42.30 -1.97 7.18
N SER A 558 -41.58 -2.23 8.29
CA SER A 558 -42.01 -1.75 9.62
C SER A 558 -40.90 -1.68 10.66
N CYS A 559 -40.96 -0.65 11.52
CA CYS A 559 -40.04 -0.40 12.62
C CYS A 559 -40.67 -0.74 13.99
N ARG A 560 -39.80 -0.90 15.02
CA ARG A 560 -40.11 -1.13 16.47
C ARG A 560 -40.61 -2.57 16.77
N SER A 561 -40.30 -3.21 17.91
CA SER A 561 -40.02 -2.70 19.26
C SER A 561 -39.28 -3.71 20.18
N GLU A 562 -38.75 -3.20 21.30
CA GLU A 562 -38.37 -3.85 22.58
C GLU A 562 -39.24 -5.06 23.03
N PRO A 563 -38.78 -6.00 23.92
CA PRO A 563 -38.25 -5.62 25.26
C PRO A 563 -37.22 -6.56 25.98
N ARG A 564 -36.90 -6.12 27.21
CA ARG A 564 -35.90 -6.62 28.17
C ARG A 564 -36.34 -7.85 29.00
N GLY A 565 -35.36 -8.62 29.49
CA GLY A 565 -35.45 -9.54 30.64
C GLY A 565 -34.68 -10.85 30.41
N GLY A 566 -34.01 -11.50 31.37
CA GLY A 566 -33.78 -11.19 32.79
C GLY A 566 -32.82 -12.21 33.43
N ALA A 567 -32.17 -11.84 34.54
CA ALA A 567 -31.00 -12.48 35.16
C ALA A 567 -31.07 -13.98 35.57
N ALA A 568 -29.90 -14.63 35.60
CA ALA A 568 -29.53 -15.69 36.56
C ALA A 568 -28.00 -15.70 36.83
N TRP A 569 -27.56 -16.18 38.01
CA TRP A 569 -26.19 -16.07 38.56
C TRP A 569 -25.41 -17.40 38.53
N TRP A 570 -24.07 -17.38 38.49
CA TRP A 570 -23.16 -17.68 39.64
C TRP A 570 -21.65 -17.76 39.26
N LEU A 571 -20.81 -17.07 40.07
CA LEU A 571 -19.37 -17.22 40.39
C LEU A 571 -18.34 -17.84 39.41
N MET A 572 -17.28 -17.08 39.09
CA MET A 572 -15.87 -17.27 39.55
C MET A 572 -14.91 -16.33 38.79
N GLY A 573 -13.74 -16.00 39.38
CA GLY A 573 -12.61 -15.39 38.65
C GLY A 573 -12.28 -13.94 39.00
N LEU A 574 -11.03 -13.69 39.42
CA LEU A 574 -10.48 -12.39 39.83
C LEU A 574 -9.34 -11.95 38.90
N LEU A 575 -9.11 -10.63 38.86
CA LEU A 575 -7.94 -9.90 38.29
C LEU A 575 -7.76 -9.89 36.76
N GLY A 576 -7.37 -8.71 36.24
CA GLY A 576 -6.99 -8.54 34.83
C GLY A 576 -7.24 -7.14 34.21
N LEU A 577 -7.02 -6.04 34.94
CA LEU A 577 -7.05 -4.70 34.30
C LEU A 577 -5.77 -4.48 33.48
N ALA A 578 -5.90 -4.47 32.14
CA ALA A 578 -4.84 -4.02 31.24
C ALA A 578 -5.32 -2.80 30.43
N THR A 579 -4.99 -1.59 30.89
CA THR A 579 -5.27 -0.35 30.15
C THR A 579 -4.27 -0.15 29.01
N ARG A 580 -4.66 -0.47 27.77
CA ARG A 580 -3.93 -0.01 26.57
C ARG A 580 -4.03 1.52 26.44
N ARG A 581 -2.95 2.25 26.74
CA ARG A 581 -2.79 3.66 26.35
C ARG A 581 -2.01 3.77 25.05
N ARG A 582 -2.69 4.05 23.93
CA ARG A 582 -2.03 4.55 22.72
C ARG A 582 -1.48 5.96 22.99
N ARG A 583 -0.18 6.19 22.76
CA ARG A 583 0.37 7.55 22.57
C ARG A 583 0.43 7.83 21.07
N ARG A 584 -0.37 8.77 20.56
CA ARG A 584 -0.08 9.45 19.29
C ARG A 584 0.71 10.71 19.62
N ALA A 585 1.92 10.83 19.08
CA ALA A 585 2.63 12.10 19.00
C ALA A 585 2.21 12.80 17.71
N ALA A 586 1.85 14.09 17.80
CA ALA A 586 1.62 14.94 16.63
C ALA A 586 2.37 16.25 16.83
N ARG A 587 3.33 16.50 15.93
CA ARG A 587 4.29 17.61 15.98
C ARG A 587 3.79 18.72 15.04
N ALA A 588 3.28 19.83 15.58
CA ALA A 588 2.80 20.96 14.78
C ALA A 588 3.66 22.22 14.99
N ARG A 589 4.05 22.86 13.88
CA ARG A 589 5.07 23.92 13.80
C ARG A 589 4.62 25.24 14.45
N GLY A 590 5.56 25.92 15.12
CA GLY A 590 5.37 27.29 15.59
C GLY A 590 5.62 28.33 14.49
N GLY A 591 4.70 29.28 14.35
CA GLY A 591 4.84 30.41 13.42
C GLY A 591 4.24 31.69 13.98
N ARG A 592 5.07 32.58 14.57
CA ARG A 592 4.70 33.96 14.92
C ARG A 592 5.83 34.92 14.57
N GLY A 593 5.84 35.39 13.34
CA GLY A 593 6.73 36.47 12.90
C GLY A 593 6.40 37.78 13.60
N ARG A 594 7.38 38.38 14.30
CA ARG A 594 7.30 39.76 14.78
C ARG A 594 7.70 40.71 13.67
N ARG A 595 6.83 41.68 13.36
CA ARG A 595 7.19 42.85 12.53
C ARG A 595 8.20 43.71 13.28
N LEU A 596 9.31 44.05 12.63
CA LEU A 596 10.12 45.24 12.94
C LEU A 596 10.34 46.01 11.63
N SER A 597 10.25 47.34 11.73
CA SER A 597 10.29 48.26 10.61
C SER A 597 11.51 49.16 10.74
N ALA A 598 12.38 49.19 9.72
CA ALA A 598 13.41 50.23 9.57
C ALA A 598 13.90 50.37 8.11
N THR A 599 13.34 51.38 7.42
CA THR A 599 14.04 52.34 6.53
C THR A 599 15.14 51.89 5.55
N ARG A 600 14.80 52.04 4.25
CA ARG A 600 15.60 52.67 3.17
C ARG A 600 17.10 52.92 3.42
N SER A 601 17.93 52.41 2.51
CA SER A 601 18.50 53.22 1.39
C SER A 601 18.85 52.30 0.22
#